data_AF-A0A374U9G1-F1
#
_entry.id   AF-A0A374U9G1-F1
#
_cell.length_a   1.000
_cell.length_b   1.000
_cell.length_c   1.000
_cell.angle_alpha   90.00
_cell.angle_beta   90.00
_cell.angle_gamma   90.00
#
_symmetry.space_group_name_H-M   'P 1'
#
loop_
_entity.id
_entity.type
_entity.pdbx_description
1 polymer ?
#
loop_
_entity_poly.entity_id
_entity_poly.type
_entity_poly.pdbx_seq_one_letter_code
_entity_poly.pdbx_strand_id
1 'polypeptide(L)'
;MEKREKQQDAEREQLAKSKSLAKNKLVVAAIALACAVALVTGGYFTYSAYTANGFLKSVAATGTAQSLFASDLLTGYMSAPGNDELDRAQRSVTVYPNNKQCSFTFSIYNYLLSNSNFCNDKNVTYTLTVEGYGLDGATWSYAPQPAGNVKLPENQPTKNDYTVTFPEDKLGHAYFVIKAMVVSKESPGTELTCLAAKVVPSKKAEVKTAAVEGALVDEAGKFADYAAYNYRVTVTGAPANVTLTWGENVEIDPFFETNHGVTADKTNHTVTFTMEPGSMIVNFYRADGKTPGDWGDLGIRVSGTTLTGTTETQ
;
A
#
# COMPACT_ATOMS: atom_id res chain seq x y z
N MET A 1 -22.61 70.95 23.78
CA MET A 1 -22.69 69.65 23.06
C MET A 1 -21.32 69.00 22.88
N GLU A 2 -20.24 69.79 22.69
CA GLU A 2 -18.88 69.28 22.39
C GLU A 2 -18.22 68.37 23.45
N LYS A 3 -18.56 68.50 24.75
CA LYS A 3 -18.01 67.62 25.82
C LYS A 3 -18.58 66.20 25.80
N ARG A 4 -19.78 65.99 25.27
CA ARG A 4 -20.45 64.68 25.27
C ARG A 4 -19.98 63.79 24.11
N GLU A 5 -19.64 64.40 22.97
CA GLU A 5 -19.13 63.70 21.79
C GLU A 5 -17.69 63.18 22.01
N LYS A 6 -16.80 64.01 22.58
CA LYS A 6 -15.43 63.60 22.93
C LYS A 6 -15.37 62.43 23.92
N GLN A 7 -16.36 62.32 24.81
CA GLN A 7 -16.44 61.24 25.79
C GLN A 7 -16.96 59.93 25.16
N GLN A 8 -17.91 60.01 24.23
CA GLN A 8 -18.38 58.85 23.47
C GLN A 8 -17.32 58.29 22.50
N ASP A 9 -16.51 59.14 21.88
CA ASP A 9 -15.44 58.70 20.99
C ASP A 9 -14.30 58.01 21.75
N ALA A 10 -13.94 58.53 22.93
CA ALA A 10 -12.95 57.89 23.80
C ALA A 10 -13.39 56.51 24.33
N GLU A 11 -14.68 56.36 24.68
CA GLU A 11 -15.26 55.08 25.09
C GLU A 11 -15.32 54.07 23.93
N ARG A 12 -15.63 54.52 22.71
CA ARG A 12 -15.60 53.67 21.51
C ARG A 12 -14.18 53.23 21.15
N GLU A 13 -13.19 54.11 21.31
CA GLU A 13 -11.78 53.77 21.07
C GLU A 13 -11.23 52.78 22.11
N GLN A 14 -11.58 52.94 23.40
CA GLN A 14 -11.24 51.96 24.43
C GLN A 14 -11.95 50.61 24.24
N LEU A 15 -13.21 50.62 23.82
CA LEU A 15 -13.96 49.39 23.52
C LEU A 15 -13.38 48.68 22.28
N ALA A 16 -12.92 49.43 21.28
CA ALA A 16 -12.25 48.88 20.11
C ALA A 16 -10.87 48.30 20.45
N LYS A 17 -10.08 48.98 21.28
CA LYS A 17 -8.76 48.49 21.76
C LYS A 17 -8.90 47.25 22.64
N SER A 18 -9.88 47.21 23.55
CA SER A 18 -10.13 46.04 24.40
C SER A 18 -10.64 44.83 23.62
N LYS A 19 -11.53 45.02 22.64
CA LYS A 19 -11.98 43.96 21.72
C LYS A 19 -10.85 43.47 20.81
N SER A 20 -9.99 44.36 20.33
CA SER A 20 -8.78 44.03 19.56
C SER A 20 -7.79 43.20 20.40
N LEU A 21 -7.53 43.61 21.63
CA LEU A 21 -6.65 42.89 22.55
C LEU A 21 -7.21 41.51 22.93
N ALA A 22 -8.52 41.41 23.16
CA ALA A 22 -9.19 40.14 23.45
C ALA A 22 -9.19 39.21 22.23
N LYS A 23 -9.42 39.72 21.02
CA LYS A 23 -9.29 38.96 19.77
C LYS A 23 -7.86 38.47 19.56
N ASN A 24 -6.85 39.30 19.81
CA ASN A 24 -5.45 38.90 19.69
C ASN A 24 -5.05 37.82 20.71
N LYS A 25 -5.55 37.90 21.95
CA LYS A 25 -5.33 36.84 22.97
C LYS A 25 -6.03 35.52 22.60
N LEU A 26 -7.24 35.59 22.04
CA LEU A 26 -7.98 34.40 21.59
C LEU A 26 -7.28 33.74 20.39
N VAL A 27 -6.77 34.53 19.45
CA VAL A 27 -6.01 34.06 18.28
C VAL A 27 -4.71 33.40 18.72
N VAL A 28 -3.97 34.00 19.67
CA VAL A 28 -2.73 33.41 20.20
C VAL A 28 -3.01 32.10 20.95
N ALA A 29 -4.10 32.01 21.73
CA ALA A 29 -4.50 30.77 22.40
C ALA A 29 -4.90 29.67 21.40
N ALA A 30 -5.61 30.02 20.33
CA ALA A 30 -5.99 29.08 19.28
C ALA A 30 -4.77 28.57 18.50
N ILE A 31 -3.79 29.43 18.21
CA ILE A 31 -2.52 29.03 17.57
C ILE A 31 -1.71 28.13 18.50
N ALA A 32 -1.61 28.45 19.80
CA ALA A 32 -0.90 27.62 20.76
C ALA A 32 -1.55 26.23 20.91
N LEU A 33 -2.88 26.16 20.92
CA LEU A 33 -3.62 24.89 20.95
C LEU A 33 -3.40 24.09 19.66
N ALA A 34 -3.43 24.75 18.49
CA ALA A 34 -3.14 24.11 17.21
C ALA A 34 -1.69 23.58 17.14
N CYS A 35 -0.72 24.32 17.67
CA CYS A 35 0.66 23.85 17.79
C CYS A 35 0.80 22.68 18.77
N ALA A 36 0.08 22.67 19.88
CA ALA A 36 0.08 21.54 20.82
C ALA A 36 -0.54 20.27 20.18
N VAL A 37 -1.64 20.42 19.44
CA VAL A 37 -2.26 19.31 18.69
C VAL A 37 -1.33 18.83 17.58
N ALA A 38 -0.64 19.73 16.87
CA ALA A 38 0.35 19.40 15.84
C ALA A 38 1.59 18.70 16.41
N LEU A 39 2.05 19.04 17.63
CA LEU A 39 3.13 18.33 18.32
C LEU A 39 2.70 16.94 18.80
N VAL A 40 1.46 16.79 19.27
CA VAL A 40 0.91 15.47 19.65
C VAL A 40 0.72 14.59 18.40
N THR A 41 0.12 15.10 17.33
CA THR A 41 -0.03 14.35 16.06
C THR A 41 1.32 14.11 15.37
N GLY A 42 2.23 15.08 15.38
CA GLY A 42 3.61 14.92 14.91
C GLY A 42 4.39 13.86 15.71
N GLY A 43 4.22 13.78 17.03
CA GLY A 43 4.75 12.70 17.85
C GLY A 43 4.23 11.32 17.44
N TYR A 44 2.94 11.21 17.12
CA TYR A 44 2.35 9.96 16.63
C TYR A 44 2.84 9.56 15.23
N PHE A 45 3.03 10.51 14.30
CA PHE A 45 3.58 10.24 12.97
C PHE A 45 5.10 9.96 12.98
N THR A 46 5.83 10.53 13.93
CA THR A 46 7.28 10.25 14.08
C THR A 46 7.50 8.89 14.77
N TYR A 47 6.60 8.47 15.67
CA TYR A 47 6.65 7.15 16.33
C TYR A 47 6.29 5.99 15.38
N SER A 48 5.37 6.22 14.42
CA SER A 48 5.06 5.21 13.39
C SER A 48 6.14 5.11 12.30
N ALA A 49 6.83 6.21 11.98
CA ALA A 49 7.99 6.16 11.06
C ALA A 49 9.21 5.46 11.69
N TYR A 50 9.41 5.58 13.01
CA TYR A 50 10.50 4.89 13.72
C TYR A 50 10.30 3.37 13.81
N THR A 51 9.07 2.87 13.64
CA THR A 51 8.76 1.43 13.62
C THR A 51 8.65 0.85 12.19
N ALA A 52 8.58 1.72 11.17
CA ALA A 52 8.34 1.33 9.78
C ALA A 52 9.56 1.32 8.86
N ASN A 53 10.72 1.92 9.21
CA ASN A 53 11.89 1.89 8.29
C ASN A 53 13.28 2.00 8.96
N GLY A 54 13.44 1.42 10.15
CA GLY A 54 14.64 1.60 10.99
C GLY A 54 15.46 0.35 11.32
N PHE A 55 15.40 -0.74 10.55
CA PHE A 55 16.36 -1.87 10.73
C PHE A 55 17.69 -1.62 10.00
N LEU A 56 18.17 -0.37 9.96
CA LEU A 56 19.55 -0.07 9.62
C LEU A 56 20.44 -0.36 10.84
N LYS A 57 20.87 -1.63 10.92
CA LYS A 57 22.26 -2.04 11.17
C LYS A 57 23.07 -1.11 12.10
N SER A 58 22.71 -1.02 13.38
CA SER A 58 23.66 -0.76 14.47
C SER A 58 22.99 -0.95 15.83
N VAL A 59 23.43 -1.93 16.61
CA VAL A 59 23.20 -1.96 18.06
C VAL A 59 24.53 -1.57 18.68
N ALA A 60 24.55 -0.43 19.36
CA ALA A 60 25.65 -0.05 20.21
C ALA A 60 25.78 -1.09 21.33
N ALA A 61 26.94 -1.72 21.42
CA ALA A 61 27.27 -2.68 22.46
C ALA A 61 27.36 -1.95 23.81
N THR A 62 26.30 -2.02 24.62
CA THR A 62 26.42 -1.82 26.07
C THR A 62 26.88 -3.13 26.68
N GLY A 63 28.03 -3.09 27.37
CA GLY A 63 28.84 -4.25 27.78
C GLY A 63 28.26 -5.14 28.87
N THR A 64 27.08 -5.69 28.67
CA THR A 64 26.46 -6.73 29.49
C THR A 64 25.67 -7.60 28.53
N ALA A 65 26.09 -8.86 28.32
CA ALA A 65 25.48 -9.89 27.46
C ALA A 65 24.63 -9.36 26.29
N GLN A 66 25.11 -9.46 25.04
CA GLN A 66 24.32 -9.16 23.84
C GLN A 66 22.98 -9.92 23.92
N SER A 67 21.89 -9.25 24.32
CA SER A 67 20.55 -9.82 24.45
C SER A 67 19.93 -9.95 23.06
N LEU A 68 20.49 -10.82 22.22
CA LEU A 68 19.97 -11.13 20.90
C LEU A 68 18.89 -12.20 21.09
N PHE A 69 17.68 -11.76 21.41
CA PHE A 69 16.48 -12.56 21.22
C PHE A 69 15.63 -11.80 20.22
N ALA A 70 15.63 -12.24 18.96
CA ALA A 70 15.16 -11.43 17.84
C ALA A 70 14.39 -12.24 16.81
N SER A 71 13.69 -11.53 15.94
CA SER A 71 12.92 -12.08 14.81
C SER A 71 13.01 -11.15 13.61
N ASP A 72 12.83 -11.72 12.42
CA ASP A 72 12.68 -10.99 11.15
C ASP A 72 11.29 -10.35 11.00
N LEU A 73 10.29 -10.82 11.75
CA LEU A 73 8.90 -10.35 11.65
C LEU A 73 8.35 -9.84 12.99
N LEU A 74 8.79 -10.41 14.13
CA LEU A 74 8.25 -10.10 15.45
C LEU A 74 9.02 -8.97 16.14
N THR A 75 8.32 -8.19 16.97
CA THR A 75 8.90 -7.07 17.74
C THR A 75 9.17 -7.51 19.19
N GLY A 76 10.28 -7.06 19.78
CA GLY A 76 10.62 -7.38 21.17
C GLY A 76 9.97 -6.46 22.18
N TYR A 77 9.50 -7.05 23.29
CA TYR A 77 8.84 -6.33 24.38
C TYR A 77 9.40 -6.73 25.75
N MET A 78 9.53 -5.74 26.63
CA MET A 78 9.89 -5.91 28.04
C MET A 78 8.71 -6.36 28.93
N SER A 79 7.51 -6.39 28.36
CA SER A 79 6.31 -6.97 28.96
C SER A 79 5.41 -7.51 27.85
N ALA A 80 4.63 -8.56 28.10
CA ALA A 80 3.70 -9.10 27.12
C ALA A 80 2.73 -8.00 26.61
N PRO A 81 2.71 -7.69 25.30
CA PRO A 81 1.87 -6.62 24.79
C PRO A 81 0.39 -7.02 24.81
N GLY A 82 -0.47 -6.04 25.12
CA GLY A 82 -1.91 -6.17 25.00
C GLY A 82 -2.37 -6.06 23.53
N ASN A 83 -3.66 -6.31 23.28
CA ASN A 83 -4.23 -6.27 21.93
C ASN A 83 -4.09 -4.89 21.28
N ASP A 84 -4.33 -3.81 22.03
CA ASP A 84 -4.21 -2.44 21.50
C ASP A 84 -2.79 -2.09 21.04
N GLU A 85 -1.77 -2.67 21.68
CA GLU A 85 -0.37 -2.47 21.31
C GLU A 85 -0.02 -3.25 20.05
N LEU A 86 -0.52 -4.50 19.94
CA LEU A 86 -0.38 -5.33 18.76
C LEU A 86 -1.12 -4.74 17.54
N ASP A 87 -2.27 -4.12 17.75
CA ASP A 87 -3.03 -3.45 16.70
C ASP A 87 -2.29 -2.22 16.16
N ARG A 88 -1.62 -1.44 17.04
CA ARG A 88 -0.79 -0.31 16.62
C ARG A 88 0.50 -0.74 15.93
N ALA A 89 1.06 -1.89 16.31
CA ALA A 89 2.31 -2.43 15.78
C ALA A 89 2.10 -3.57 14.76
N GLN A 90 1.01 -3.50 14.00
CA GLN A 90 0.68 -4.50 12.99
C GLN A 90 1.76 -4.58 11.90
N ARG A 91 2.10 -5.81 11.48
CA ARG A 91 3.02 -6.10 10.38
C ARG A 91 2.27 -6.66 9.19
N SER A 92 2.40 -6.03 8.03
CA SER A 92 1.87 -6.58 6.78
C SER A 92 2.91 -7.49 6.12
N VAL A 93 2.51 -8.67 5.68
CA VAL A 93 3.38 -9.60 4.93
C VAL A 93 2.80 -9.86 3.55
N THR A 94 3.63 -9.70 2.52
CA THR A 94 3.24 -10.05 1.15
C THR A 94 3.34 -11.55 0.97
N VAL A 95 2.24 -12.19 0.57
CA VAL A 95 2.20 -13.64 0.30
C VAL A 95 1.99 -13.91 -1.18
N TYR A 96 2.49 -15.07 -1.62
CA TYR A 96 2.38 -15.57 -2.99
C TYR A 96 1.51 -16.82 -2.96
N PRO A 97 0.23 -16.73 -3.37
CA PRO A 97 -0.64 -17.89 -3.41
C PRO A 97 -0.07 -18.96 -4.33
N ASN A 98 -0.09 -20.21 -3.88
CA ASN A 98 0.30 -21.38 -4.65
C ASN A 98 -0.69 -22.50 -4.35
N ASN A 99 -1.29 -23.11 -5.37
CA ASN A 99 -2.26 -24.20 -5.23
C ASN A 99 -3.39 -23.89 -4.21
N LYS A 100 -4.01 -22.69 -4.30
CA LYS A 100 -5.08 -22.22 -3.41
C LYS A 100 -4.69 -22.05 -1.94
N GLN A 101 -3.40 -22.03 -1.64
CA GLN A 101 -2.88 -21.79 -0.30
C GLN A 101 -1.92 -20.60 -0.30
N CYS A 102 -1.94 -19.88 0.80
CA CYS A 102 -1.00 -18.81 1.11
C CYS A 102 -0.09 -19.27 2.24
N SER A 103 1.15 -18.82 2.22
CA SER A 103 2.08 -19.03 3.32
C SER A 103 3.01 -17.85 3.52
N PHE A 104 3.40 -17.64 4.76
CA PHE A 104 4.51 -16.75 5.12
C PHE A 104 5.39 -17.40 6.18
N THR A 105 6.63 -16.94 6.27
CA THR A 105 7.61 -17.43 7.24
C THR A 105 7.97 -16.35 8.24
N PHE A 106 8.30 -16.77 9.46
CA PHE A 106 8.99 -15.94 10.44
C PHE A 106 10.07 -16.76 11.13
N SER A 107 11.13 -16.08 11.55
CA SER A 107 12.29 -16.69 12.17
C SER A 107 12.46 -16.16 13.59
N ILE A 108 12.91 -17.00 14.50
CA ILE A 108 13.34 -16.59 15.85
C ILE A 108 14.77 -17.07 16.05
N TYR A 109 15.67 -16.16 16.44
CA TYR A 109 17.11 -16.43 16.48
C TYR A 109 17.83 -15.69 17.61
N ASN A 110 19.04 -16.18 17.92
CA ASN A 110 19.89 -15.63 19.00
C ASN A 110 21.23 -15.03 18.53
N TYR A 111 21.30 -14.61 17.27
CA TYR A 111 22.53 -14.05 16.70
C TYR A 111 22.24 -12.88 15.77
N LEU A 112 23.28 -12.12 15.45
CA LEU A 112 23.18 -10.99 14.56
C LEU A 112 23.13 -11.52 13.11
N LEU A 113 21.99 -11.37 12.41
CA LEU A 113 21.77 -12.03 11.10
C LEU A 113 22.89 -11.80 10.07
N SER A 114 23.54 -10.63 10.08
CA SER A 114 24.66 -10.34 9.17
C SER A 114 26.00 -10.94 9.60
N ASN A 115 26.13 -11.45 10.82
CA ASN A 115 27.33 -12.10 11.34
C ASN A 115 27.02 -13.04 12.52
N SER A 116 26.99 -14.34 12.24
CA SER A 116 26.70 -15.41 13.22
C SER A 116 27.75 -15.59 14.31
N ASN A 117 28.92 -14.96 14.21
CA ASN A 117 29.91 -14.97 15.29
C ASN A 117 29.46 -14.14 16.51
N PHE A 118 28.45 -13.27 16.34
CA PHE A 118 27.82 -12.51 17.42
C PHE A 118 26.50 -13.17 17.79
N CYS A 119 26.52 -13.99 18.83
CA CYS A 119 25.34 -14.66 19.38
C CYS A 119 25.30 -14.52 20.90
N ASN A 120 24.17 -14.86 21.52
CA ASN A 120 24.04 -14.77 22.97
C ASN A 120 25.09 -15.64 23.67
N ASP A 121 25.71 -15.07 24.69
CA ASP A 121 26.64 -15.74 25.61
C ASP A 121 25.92 -16.58 26.68
N LYS A 122 24.58 -16.51 26.70
CA LYS A 122 23.67 -17.20 27.62
C LYS A 122 22.46 -17.76 26.90
N ASN A 123 21.87 -18.80 27.48
CA ASN A 123 20.69 -19.46 26.92
C ASN A 123 19.49 -18.50 26.90
N VAL A 124 18.64 -18.66 25.89
CA VAL A 124 17.30 -18.08 25.86
C VAL A 124 16.31 -19.20 25.53
N THR A 125 15.25 -19.30 26.32
CA THR A 125 14.22 -20.32 26.17
C THR A 125 12.86 -19.64 26.04
N TYR A 126 12.06 -20.07 25.07
CA TYR A 126 10.75 -19.48 24.82
C TYR A 126 9.67 -20.53 24.55
N THR A 127 8.42 -20.14 24.77
CA THR A 127 7.24 -20.86 24.29
C THR A 127 6.65 -20.12 23.10
N LEU A 128 6.20 -20.85 22.08
CA LEU A 128 5.62 -20.26 20.87
C LEU A 128 4.11 -20.47 20.84
N THR A 129 3.37 -19.39 20.64
CA THR A 129 1.94 -19.41 20.37
C THR A 129 1.68 -18.70 19.04
N VAL A 130 0.90 -19.35 18.17
CA VAL A 130 0.44 -18.80 16.89
C VAL A 130 -1.08 -18.98 16.87
N GLU A 131 -1.81 -17.88 16.77
CA GLU A 131 -3.27 -17.86 16.74
C GLU A 131 -3.74 -17.23 15.43
N GLY A 132 -4.59 -17.95 14.70
CA GLY A 132 -5.19 -17.48 13.45
C GLY A 132 -6.62 -16.97 13.67
N TYR A 133 -6.93 -15.82 13.09
CA TYR A 133 -8.21 -15.12 13.17
C TYR A 133 -8.72 -14.78 11.77
N GLY A 134 -10.03 -14.58 11.62
CA GLY A 134 -10.64 -14.25 10.31
C GLY A 134 -10.61 -15.43 9.32
N LEU A 135 -10.56 -16.66 9.84
CA LEU A 135 -10.43 -17.89 9.05
C LEU A 135 -11.76 -18.65 8.89
N ASP A 136 -12.84 -18.23 9.55
CA ASP A 136 -14.20 -18.82 9.45
C ASP A 136 -14.25 -20.35 9.58
N GLY A 137 -13.42 -20.92 10.45
CA GLY A 137 -13.32 -22.37 10.66
C GLY A 137 -12.54 -23.12 9.56
N ALA A 138 -11.95 -22.42 8.61
CA ALA A 138 -11.10 -23.03 7.60
C ALA A 138 -9.83 -23.64 8.21
N THR A 139 -9.39 -24.76 7.63
CA THR A 139 -8.17 -25.44 8.07
C THR A 139 -6.95 -24.60 7.74
N TRP A 140 -6.12 -24.37 8.75
CA TRP A 140 -4.83 -23.70 8.64
C TRP A 140 -3.84 -24.39 9.57
N SER A 141 -2.55 -24.12 9.38
CA SER A 141 -1.50 -24.72 10.21
C SER A 141 -0.29 -23.80 10.31
N TYR A 142 0.56 -24.06 11.30
CA TYR A 142 1.93 -23.57 11.28
C TYR A 142 2.88 -24.73 11.57
N ALA A 143 4.09 -24.69 11.00
CA ALA A 143 5.09 -25.74 11.16
C ALA A 143 6.50 -25.14 11.29
N PRO A 144 7.37 -25.71 12.15
CA PRO A 144 7.08 -26.80 13.08
C PRO A 144 6.17 -26.34 14.25
N GLN A 145 5.48 -27.29 14.90
CA GLN A 145 4.74 -27.05 16.13
C GLN A 145 5.55 -27.59 17.32
N PRO A 146 6.23 -26.73 18.09
CA PRO A 146 6.97 -27.19 19.26
C PRO A 146 6.03 -27.78 20.30
N ALA A 147 6.33 -28.98 20.80
CA ALA A 147 5.54 -29.62 21.85
C ALA A 147 5.75 -28.98 23.25
N GLY A 148 6.65 -27.99 23.36
CA GLY A 148 7.01 -27.33 24.60
C GLY A 148 8.00 -26.19 24.37
N ASN A 149 8.83 -25.94 25.39
CA ASN A 149 9.85 -24.90 25.35
C ASN A 149 10.87 -25.13 24.22
N VAL A 150 11.19 -24.07 23.50
CA VAL A 150 12.25 -24.04 22.48
C VAL A 150 13.46 -23.32 23.06
N LYS A 151 14.62 -23.96 22.97
CA LYS A 151 15.88 -23.43 23.50
C LYS A 151 16.76 -22.89 22.38
N LEU A 152 17.23 -21.66 22.56
CA LEU A 152 18.33 -21.05 21.82
C LEU A 152 19.59 -21.17 22.68
N PRO A 153 20.53 -22.07 22.33
CA PRO A 153 21.69 -22.37 23.16
C PRO A 153 22.67 -21.19 23.25
N GLU A 154 23.33 -21.07 24.39
CA GLU A 154 24.44 -20.13 24.59
C GLU A 154 25.62 -20.43 23.65
N ASN A 155 26.31 -19.39 23.20
CA ASN A 155 27.50 -19.43 22.35
C ASN A 155 27.31 -20.22 21.05
N GLN A 156 26.06 -20.36 20.60
CA GLN A 156 25.69 -21.13 19.42
C GLN A 156 24.66 -20.35 18.60
N PRO A 157 25.03 -19.82 17.41
CA PRO A 157 24.09 -19.12 16.56
C PRO A 157 23.03 -20.08 16.04
N THR A 158 21.80 -19.84 16.47
CA THR A 158 20.65 -20.70 16.21
C THR A 158 19.51 -19.87 15.64
N LYS A 159 18.89 -20.38 14.58
CA LYS A 159 17.69 -19.83 13.92
C LYS A 159 16.64 -20.93 13.84
N ASN A 160 15.43 -20.61 14.27
CA ASN A 160 14.26 -21.48 14.10
C ASN A 160 13.28 -20.79 13.14
N ASP A 161 12.98 -21.47 12.04
CA ASP A 161 12.07 -20.98 11.01
C ASP A 161 10.71 -21.64 11.15
N TYR A 162 9.67 -20.81 11.10
CA TYR A 162 8.28 -21.21 11.21
C TYR A 162 7.51 -20.74 9.98
N THR A 163 6.71 -21.63 9.41
CA THR A 163 5.84 -21.34 8.27
C THR A 163 4.40 -21.41 8.70
N VAL A 164 3.63 -20.36 8.47
CA VAL A 164 2.17 -20.35 8.60
C VAL A 164 1.57 -20.59 7.23
N THR A 165 0.61 -21.51 7.14
CA THR A 165 -0.10 -21.88 5.91
C THR A 165 -1.59 -21.77 6.13
N PHE A 166 -2.29 -21.09 5.23
CA PHE A 166 -3.72 -20.86 5.29
C PHE A 166 -4.34 -20.77 3.89
N PRO A 167 -5.67 -20.91 3.74
CA PRO A 167 -6.33 -20.88 2.45
C PRO A 167 -6.27 -19.50 1.75
N GLU A 168 -6.15 -19.49 0.43
CA GLU A 168 -6.06 -18.26 -0.38
C GLU A 168 -7.33 -17.40 -0.29
N ASP A 169 -8.51 -18.01 -0.19
CA ASP A 169 -9.80 -17.31 -0.07
C ASP A 169 -9.93 -16.51 1.25
N LYS A 170 -9.04 -16.74 2.21
CA LYS A 170 -8.97 -15.98 3.46
C LYS A 170 -7.99 -14.80 3.40
N LEU A 171 -7.31 -14.60 2.27
CA LEU A 171 -6.42 -13.47 2.08
C LEU A 171 -7.19 -12.14 2.15
N GLY A 172 -6.67 -11.17 2.90
CA GLY A 172 -7.36 -9.90 3.16
C GLY A 172 -8.39 -9.95 4.31
N HIS A 173 -8.72 -11.13 4.82
CA HIS A 173 -9.59 -11.31 6.01
C HIS A 173 -8.83 -11.88 7.20
N ALA A 174 -7.90 -12.80 6.94
CA ALA A 174 -7.13 -13.47 7.97
C ALA A 174 -6.06 -12.56 8.60
N TYR A 175 -5.83 -12.74 9.90
CA TYR A 175 -4.66 -12.21 10.59
C TYR A 175 -4.17 -13.21 11.63
N PHE A 176 -2.89 -13.10 11.99
CA PHE A 176 -2.24 -14.02 12.91
C PHE A 176 -1.58 -13.25 14.05
N VAL A 177 -1.89 -13.64 15.29
CA VAL A 177 -1.17 -13.14 16.47
C VAL A 177 -0.12 -14.17 16.84
N ILE A 178 1.14 -13.75 16.77
CA ILE A 178 2.29 -14.61 17.04
C ILE A 178 2.99 -14.08 18.28
N LYS A 179 3.23 -14.96 19.26
CA LYS A 179 3.92 -14.64 20.52
C LYS A 179 4.97 -15.71 20.83
N ALA A 180 6.21 -15.28 20.99
CA ALA A 180 7.29 -16.08 21.56
C ALA A 180 7.60 -15.56 22.96
N MET A 181 7.05 -16.24 23.98
CA MET A 181 7.13 -15.82 25.38
C MET A 181 8.37 -16.39 26.04
N VAL A 182 9.20 -15.54 26.63
CA VAL A 182 10.45 -15.94 27.29
C VAL A 182 10.15 -16.64 28.61
N VAL A 183 10.81 -17.77 28.83
CA VAL A 183 10.79 -18.48 30.11
C VAL A 183 11.89 -17.88 30.98
N SER A 184 11.57 -16.86 31.77
CA SER A 184 12.55 -16.00 32.44
C SER A 184 13.58 -16.75 33.29
N LYS A 185 13.17 -17.81 33.99
CA LYS A 185 14.08 -18.63 34.81
C LYS A 185 15.14 -19.39 34.00
N GLU A 186 14.87 -19.63 32.73
CA GLU A 186 15.72 -20.40 31.81
C GLU A 186 16.41 -19.52 30.76
N SER A 187 16.27 -18.19 30.89
CA SER A 187 16.67 -17.23 29.87
C SER A 187 17.49 -16.06 30.41
N PRO A 188 18.62 -16.29 31.10
CA PRO A 188 19.48 -15.21 31.59
C PRO A 188 20.14 -14.40 30.45
N GLY A 189 20.04 -14.85 29.20
CA GLY A 189 20.58 -14.16 28.03
C GLY A 189 19.69 -13.10 27.41
N THR A 190 18.55 -12.76 28.02
CA THR A 190 17.71 -11.68 27.53
C THR A 190 16.96 -10.95 28.63
N GLU A 191 16.78 -9.64 28.45
CA GLU A 191 15.90 -8.81 29.27
C GLU A 191 14.47 -8.75 28.71
N LEU A 192 14.29 -9.17 27.45
CA LEU A 192 12.96 -9.24 26.83
C LEU A 192 12.11 -10.31 27.51
N THR A 193 10.81 -10.05 27.57
CA THR A 193 9.83 -11.02 28.07
C THR A 193 9.08 -11.71 26.94
N CYS A 194 9.03 -11.10 25.75
CA CYS A 194 8.49 -11.75 24.56
C CYS A 194 8.92 -11.09 23.25
N LEU A 195 8.82 -11.85 22.16
CA LEU A 195 8.67 -11.32 20.80
C LEU A 195 7.22 -11.48 20.38
N ALA A 196 6.60 -10.45 19.80
CA ALA A 196 5.22 -10.55 19.33
C ALA A 196 4.92 -9.68 18.11
N ALA A 197 3.90 -10.06 17.34
CA ALA A 197 3.31 -9.22 16.30
C ALA A 197 1.88 -9.67 15.98
N LYS A 198 1.07 -8.72 15.52
CA LYS A 198 -0.12 -9.00 14.71
C LYS A 198 0.29 -8.95 13.24
N VAL A 199 0.22 -10.09 12.55
CA VAL A 199 0.61 -10.23 11.16
C VAL A 199 -0.62 -10.29 10.27
N VAL A 200 -0.70 -9.40 9.29
CA VAL A 200 -1.78 -9.35 8.30
C VAL A 200 -1.21 -9.70 6.93
N PRO A 201 -1.53 -10.88 6.38
CA PRO A 201 -1.14 -11.25 5.03
C PRO A 201 -1.90 -10.45 3.97
N SER A 202 -1.17 -9.98 2.97
CA SER A 202 -1.70 -9.23 1.84
C SER A 202 -1.24 -9.83 0.52
N LYS A 203 -2.11 -9.85 -0.50
CA LYS A 203 -1.71 -10.18 -1.86
C LYS A 203 -0.79 -9.07 -2.38
N LYS A 204 0.30 -9.43 -3.06
CA LYS A 204 1.02 -8.45 -3.89
C LYS A 204 0.04 -7.83 -4.87
N ALA A 205 0.00 -6.51 -5.00
CA ALA A 205 -0.74 -5.87 -6.06
C ALA A 205 -0.24 -6.44 -7.40
N GLU A 206 -1.11 -7.10 -8.16
CA GLU A 206 -0.89 -7.32 -9.58
C GLU A 206 -0.93 -5.95 -10.24
N VAL A 207 0.23 -5.32 -10.36
CA VAL A 207 0.38 -4.14 -11.20
C VAL A 207 0.20 -4.66 -12.63
N LYS A 208 -0.91 -4.36 -13.29
CA LYS A 208 -0.99 -4.45 -14.74
C LYS A 208 0.05 -3.45 -15.27
N THR A 209 1.27 -3.92 -15.51
CA THR A 209 2.44 -3.07 -15.76
C THR A 209 2.35 -2.31 -17.06
N ALA A 210 1.53 -2.79 -18.01
CA ALA A 210 1.12 -2.04 -19.17
C ALA A 210 -0.11 -2.69 -19.83
N ALA A 211 -1.03 -1.88 -20.33
CA ALA A 211 -2.26 -2.34 -20.97
C ALA A 211 -2.72 -1.35 -22.04
N VAL A 212 -3.41 -1.87 -23.06
CA VAL A 212 -4.14 -1.09 -24.06
C VAL A 212 -5.61 -1.42 -23.88
N GLU A 213 -6.40 -0.41 -23.52
CA GLU A 213 -7.83 -0.52 -23.27
C GLU A 213 -8.58 0.49 -24.14
N GLY A 214 -9.86 0.22 -24.43
CA GLY A 214 -10.69 1.16 -25.16
C GLY A 214 -12.16 1.07 -24.81
N ALA A 215 -12.84 2.21 -24.93
CA ALA A 215 -14.24 2.35 -24.58
C ALA A 215 -14.91 3.44 -25.43
N LEU A 216 -16.19 3.24 -25.76
CA LEU A 216 -17.03 4.29 -26.30
C LEU A 216 -17.29 5.34 -25.21
N VAL A 217 -17.03 6.61 -25.52
CA VAL A 217 -17.24 7.71 -24.57
C VAL A 217 -18.70 8.16 -24.53
N ASP A 218 -19.39 8.03 -25.66
CA ASP A 218 -20.74 8.56 -25.85
C ASP A 218 -21.85 7.56 -25.45
N GLU A 219 -21.50 6.34 -25.01
CA GLU A 219 -22.46 5.26 -24.72
C GLU A 219 -23.45 5.61 -23.58
N ALA A 220 -23.13 6.61 -22.76
CA ALA A 220 -24.04 7.15 -21.75
C ALA A 220 -25.23 7.96 -22.34
N GLY A 221 -25.14 8.38 -23.60
CA GLY A 221 -26.17 9.14 -24.30
C GLY A 221 -27.13 8.26 -25.13
N LYS A 222 -28.15 8.89 -25.73
CA LYS A 222 -29.01 8.19 -26.70
C LYS A 222 -28.30 8.11 -28.03
N PHE A 223 -28.11 6.91 -28.55
CA PHE A 223 -27.41 6.64 -29.80
C PHE A 223 -27.88 7.51 -30.99
N ALA A 224 -29.19 7.71 -31.13
CA ALA A 224 -29.78 8.47 -32.22
C ALA A 224 -29.35 9.95 -32.26
N ASP A 225 -28.85 10.49 -31.16
CA ASP A 225 -28.45 11.90 -31.04
C ASP A 225 -27.05 12.18 -31.66
N TYR A 226 -26.31 11.13 -32.02
CA TYR A 226 -24.92 11.23 -32.45
C TYR A 226 -24.76 11.01 -33.97
N ALA A 227 -24.08 11.94 -34.62
CA ALA A 227 -23.61 11.83 -36.01
C ALA A 227 -22.13 11.40 -36.10
N ALA A 228 -21.42 11.45 -34.98
CA ALA A 228 -20.05 11.00 -34.81
C ALA A 228 -19.90 10.35 -33.43
N TYR A 229 -18.97 9.41 -33.31
CA TYR A 229 -18.80 8.55 -32.16
C TYR A 229 -17.36 8.67 -31.65
N ASN A 230 -17.21 9.02 -30.39
CA ASN A 230 -15.93 9.16 -29.71
C ASN A 230 -15.53 7.81 -29.09
N TYR A 231 -14.39 7.28 -29.50
CA TYR A 231 -13.78 6.11 -28.90
C TYR A 231 -12.51 6.51 -28.16
N ARG A 232 -12.46 6.25 -26.85
CA ARG A 232 -11.26 6.48 -26.05
C ARG A 232 -10.34 5.28 -26.16
N VAL A 233 -9.10 5.52 -26.53
CA VAL A 233 -8.00 4.56 -26.40
C VAL A 233 -7.14 4.99 -25.22
N THR A 234 -6.83 4.06 -24.32
CA THR A 234 -5.98 4.30 -23.16
C THR A 234 -4.82 3.31 -23.17
N VAL A 235 -3.60 3.84 -23.16
CA VAL A 235 -2.36 3.06 -22.98
C VAL A 235 -1.83 3.36 -21.60
N THR A 236 -1.44 2.33 -20.86
CA THR A 236 -0.84 2.48 -19.52
C THR A 236 0.53 1.81 -19.47
N GLY A 237 1.40 2.33 -18.61
CA GLY A 237 2.61 1.65 -18.15
C GLY A 237 3.81 1.67 -19.09
N ALA A 238 3.62 1.46 -20.39
CA ALA A 238 4.68 1.52 -21.40
C ALA A 238 4.11 1.94 -22.77
N PRO A 239 4.94 2.52 -23.66
CA PRO A 239 4.55 2.71 -25.05
C PRO A 239 4.05 1.40 -25.67
N ALA A 240 3.00 1.47 -26.49
CA ALA A 240 2.39 0.30 -27.10
C ALA A 240 2.12 0.52 -28.60
N ASN A 241 2.20 -0.57 -29.36
CA ASN A 241 1.62 -0.63 -30.70
C ASN A 241 0.13 -0.96 -30.55
N VAL A 242 -0.70 0.03 -30.84
CA VAL A 242 -2.15 -0.01 -30.76
C VAL A 242 -2.71 -0.37 -32.13
N THR A 243 -3.63 -1.33 -32.20
CA THR A 243 -4.43 -1.65 -33.37
C THR A 243 -5.89 -1.36 -33.06
N LEU A 244 -6.46 -0.42 -33.81
CA LEU A 244 -7.85 -0.02 -33.73
C LEU A 244 -8.58 -0.54 -34.97
N THR A 245 -9.67 -1.27 -34.76
CA THR A 245 -10.54 -1.82 -35.82
C THR A 245 -11.94 -1.26 -35.69
N TRP A 246 -12.68 -1.15 -36.79
CA TRP A 246 -14.08 -0.72 -36.80
C TRP A 246 -14.92 -1.52 -37.80
N GLY A 247 -16.25 -1.37 -37.73
CA GLY A 247 -17.19 -2.02 -38.65
C GLY A 247 -17.53 -1.15 -39.86
N GLU A 248 -18.17 -1.74 -40.88
CA GLU A 248 -18.50 -1.10 -42.17
C GLU A 248 -19.45 0.10 -42.09
N ASN A 249 -20.09 0.34 -40.94
CA ASN A 249 -21.08 1.41 -40.78
C ASN A 249 -20.46 2.76 -40.42
N VAL A 250 -19.18 2.78 -40.08
CA VAL A 250 -18.43 3.97 -39.68
C VAL A 250 -17.10 4.06 -40.38
N GLU A 251 -16.55 5.27 -40.43
CA GLU A 251 -15.18 5.51 -40.85
C GLU A 251 -14.44 6.37 -39.85
N ILE A 252 -13.16 6.06 -39.68
CA ILE A 252 -12.26 6.86 -38.86
C ILE A 252 -12.13 8.28 -39.43
N ASP A 253 -11.93 9.26 -38.55
CA ASP A 253 -11.69 10.66 -38.94
C ASP A 253 -10.65 10.75 -40.08
N PRO A 254 -11.00 11.35 -41.24
CA PRO A 254 -10.08 11.52 -42.37
C PRO A 254 -8.76 12.21 -42.01
N PHE A 255 -8.75 13.05 -40.97
CA PHE A 255 -7.55 13.74 -40.52
C PHE A 255 -6.67 12.90 -39.60
N PHE A 256 -7.13 11.74 -39.13
CA PHE A 256 -6.38 10.86 -38.23
C PHE A 256 -5.02 10.45 -38.83
N GLU A 257 -5.01 10.03 -40.08
CA GLU A 257 -3.79 9.64 -40.81
C GLU A 257 -2.76 10.77 -40.83
N THR A 258 -3.21 12.00 -41.08
CA THR A 258 -2.35 13.20 -41.14
C THR A 258 -1.84 13.60 -39.76
N ASN A 259 -2.71 13.58 -38.74
CA ASN A 259 -2.38 13.99 -37.38
C ASN A 259 -1.43 13.02 -36.69
N HIS A 260 -1.47 11.74 -37.04
CA HIS A 260 -0.69 10.68 -36.40
C HIS A 260 0.41 10.09 -37.29
N GLY A 261 0.53 10.54 -38.54
CA GLY A 261 1.54 10.07 -39.48
C GLY A 261 1.41 8.57 -39.80
N VAL A 262 0.17 8.07 -39.87
CA VAL A 262 -0.14 6.66 -40.10
C VAL A 262 -1.02 6.48 -41.33
N THR A 263 -1.14 5.23 -41.80
CA THR A 263 -2.04 4.86 -42.90
C THR A 263 -3.08 3.88 -42.38
N ALA A 264 -4.35 4.23 -42.54
CA ALA A 264 -5.48 3.39 -42.23
C ALA A 264 -5.79 2.46 -43.42
N ASP A 265 -5.94 1.18 -43.15
CA ASP A 265 -6.48 0.23 -44.12
C ASP A 265 -8.00 0.34 -44.11
N LYS A 266 -8.53 1.15 -45.03
CA LYS A 266 -9.97 1.38 -45.19
C LYS A 266 -10.71 0.17 -45.77
N THR A 267 -9.99 -0.81 -46.35
CA THR A 267 -10.62 -2.04 -46.87
C THR A 267 -10.88 -3.02 -45.74
N ASN A 268 -9.93 -3.14 -44.81
CA ASN A 268 -10.05 -4.02 -43.65
C ASN A 268 -10.50 -3.29 -42.37
N HIS A 269 -10.84 -2.00 -42.47
CA HIS A 269 -11.28 -1.13 -41.38
C HIS A 269 -10.36 -1.21 -40.15
N THR A 270 -9.06 -1.02 -40.37
CA THR A 270 -8.04 -1.11 -39.32
C THR A 270 -6.97 -0.03 -39.44
N VAL A 271 -6.45 0.44 -38.32
CA VAL A 271 -5.26 1.30 -38.26
C VAL A 271 -4.38 0.86 -37.11
N THR A 272 -3.06 0.87 -37.34
CA THR A 272 -2.07 0.59 -36.31
C THR A 272 -1.19 1.81 -36.11
N PHE A 273 -0.97 2.20 -34.85
CA PHE A 273 -0.16 3.35 -34.47
C PHE A 273 0.53 3.11 -33.14
N THR A 274 1.65 3.79 -32.90
CA THR A 274 2.34 3.76 -31.61
C THR A 274 1.78 4.85 -30.71
N MET A 275 1.53 4.53 -29.45
CA MET A 275 1.03 5.47 -28.46
C MET A 275 1.79 5.33 -27.14
N GLU A 276 2.24 6.46 -26.60
CA GLU A 276 2.80 6.56 -25.25
C GLU A 276 1.71 6.43 -24.18
N PRO A 277 2.05 6.08 -22.92
CA PRO A 277 1.07 6.02 -21.83
C PRO A 277 0.26 7.31 -21.72
N GLY A 278 -1.07 7.17 -21.77
CA GLY A 278 -2.00 8.29 -21.86
C GLY A 278 -3.37 7.86 -22.37
N SER A 279 -4.25 8.84 -22.60
CA SER A 279 -5.55 8.61 -23.23
C SER A 279 -5.72 9.51 -24.44
N MET A 280 -6.31 8.96 -25.50
CA MET A 280 -6.60 9.63 -26.76
C MET A 280 -8.05 9.38 -27.15
N ILE A 281 -8.73 10.40 -27.65
CA ILE A 281 -10.05 10.24 -28.29
C ILE A 281 -9.84 10.09 -29.79
N VAL A 282 -10.46 9.05 -30.35
CA VAL A 282 -10.53 8.80 -31.78
C VAL A 282 -11.97 8.99 -32.22
N ASN A 283 -12.16 9.84 -33.23
CA ASN A 283 -13.45 10.14 -33.78
C ASN A 283 -13.79 9.20 -34.94
N PHE A 284 -15.02 8.69 -34.93
CA PHE A 284 -15.60 7.91 -36.01
C PHE A 284 -16.86 8.59 -36.53
N TYR A 285 -16.99 8.70 -37.85
CA TYR A 285 -18.16 9.25 -38.52
C TYR A 285 -18.94 8.13 -39.20
N ARG A 286 -20.22 8.38 -39.52
CA ARG A 286 -21.01 7.42 -40.30
C ARG A 286 -20.38 7.26 -41.69
N ALA A 287 -20.30 6.02 -42.15
CA ALA A 287 -19.88 5.73 -43.52
C ALA A 287 -20.97 6.19 -44.51
N ASP A 288 -20.56 6.60 -45.71
CA ASP A 288 -21.48 7.14 -46.73
C ASP A 288 -22.60 6.14 -47.07
N GLY A 289 -23.85 6.60 -46.93
CA GLY A 289 -25.04 5.79 -47.21
C GLY A 289 -25.32 4.67 -46.20
N LYS A 290 -24.58 4.60 -45.09
CA LYS A 290 -24.78 3.64 -44.01
C LYS A 290 -25.39 4.32 -42.79
N THR A 291 -26.16 3.58 -42.00
CA THR A 291 -26.71 4.07 -40.73
C THR A 291 -26.63 2.93 -39.73
N PRO A 292 -25.68 2.96 -38.78
CA PRO A 292 -25.65 1.97 -37.71
C PRO A 292 -26.93 2.07 -36.86
N GLY A 293 -27.44 0.95 -36.36
CA GLY A 293 -28.67 0.88 -35.57
C GLY A 293 -28.44 1.08 -34.08
N ASP A 294 -27.27 0.68 -33.58
CA ASP A 294 -26.86 0.84 -32.19
C ASP A 294 -25.33 0.96 -32.00
N TRP A 295 -24.88 1.02 -30.75
CA TRP A 295 -23.46 1.10 -30.39
C TRP A 295 -22.65 -0.14 -30.79
N GLY A 296 -23.27 -1.32 -30.82
CA GLY A 296 -22.63 -2.58 -31.21
C GLY A 296 -22.36 -2.65 -32.71
N ASP A 297 -23.25 -2.07 -33.51
CA ASP A 297 -23.13 -1.97 -34.98
C ASP A 297 -21.93 -1.13 -35.46
N LEU A 298 -21.30 -0.36 -34.56
CA LEU A 298 -20.09 0.41 -34.86
C LEU A 298 -18.87 -0.51 -35.03
N GLY A 299 -18.86 -1.67 -34.38
CA GLY A 299 -17.76 -2.64 -34.47
C GLY A 299 -16.40 -2.15 -33.97
N ILE A 300 -16.34 -1.03 -33.23
CA ILE A 300 -15.07 -0.40 -32.82
C ILE A 300 -14.42 -1.22 -31.69
N ARG A 301 -13.18 -1.64 -31.91
CA ARG A 301 -12.39 -2.40 -30.92
C ARG A 301 -10.95 -1.96 -30.96
N VAL A 302 -10.29 -2.01 -29.81
CA VAL A 302 -8.86 -1.81 -29.71
C VAL A 302 -8.17 -3.04 -29.13
N SER A 303 -6.97 -3.29 -29.64
CA SER A 303 -6.01 -4.23 -29.07
C SER A 303 -4.63 -3.61 -29.15
N GLY A 304 -3.65 -4.15 -28.45
CA GLY A 304 -2.29 -3.69 -28.61
C GLY A 304 -1.27 -4.54 -27.88
N THR A 305 -0.03 -4.40 -28.32
CA THR A 305 1.13 -5.07 -27.71
C THR A 305 2.08 -4.01 -27.21
N THR A 306 2.51 -4.13 -25.96
CA THR A 306 3.47 -3.22 -25.34
C THR A 306 4.82 -3.36 -26.02
N LEU A 307 5.45 -2.23 -26.34
CA LEU A 307 6.80 -2.20 -26.85
C LEU A 307 7.74 -2.47 -25.67
N THR A 308 8.23 -3.70 -25.55
CA THR A 308 9.21 -4.05 -24.53
C THR A 308 10.48 -3.24 -24.75
N GLY A 309 10.66 -2.19 -23.95
CA GLY A 309 11.98 -1.65 -23.68
C GLY A 309 12.74 -2.68 -22.84
N THR A 310 13.85 -3.18 -23.36
CA THR A 310 14.94 -3.78 -22.58
C THR A 310 15.32 -2.83 -21.46
N THR A 311 14.68 -3.01 -20.32
CA THR A 311 15.13 -2.42 -19.06
C THR A 311 15.46 -3.60 -18.17
N GLU A 312 16.56 -4.27 -18.49
CA GLU A 312 17.31 -5.01 -17.49
C GLU A 312 17.64 -3.99 -16.39
N THR A 313 16.97 -4.13 -15.25
CA THR A 313 17.34 -3.38 -14.06
C THR A 313 18.32 -4.27 -13.29
N GLN A 314 19.56 -3.80 -13.19
CA GLN A 314 20.61 -4.36 -12.32
C GLN A 314 20.18 -4.41 -10.86
#